data_AF-A0A833J9T4-F1
#
_entry.id   AF-A0A833J9T4-F1
#
_cell.length_a   1.000
_cell.length_b   1.000
_cell.length_c   1.000
_cell.angle_alpha   90.00
_cell.angle_beta   90.00
_cell.angle_gamma   90.00
#
_symmetry.space_group_name_H-M   'P 1'
#
loop_
_entity.id
_entity.type
_entity.pdbx_description
1 polymer ?
#
loop_
_entity_poly.entity_id
_entity_poly.type
_entity_poly.pdbx_seq_one_letter_code
_entity_poly.pdbx_strand_id
1 'polypeptide(L)' 'MSEVHLPLNPAGPAAYRTLSLSKGGRILASVPLVARDDDEALSLAMAMTRGAGVELWDGLRFMAHFGPEPVQTAAG' A
#
# COMPACT_ATOMS: atom_id res chain seq x y z
N MET A 1 10.19 32.68 13.85
CA MET A 1 9.99 31.60 12.87
C MET A 1 10.09 30.29 13.62
N SER A 2 8.98 29.57 13.74
CA SER A 2 8.98 28.23 14.33
C SER A 2 8.13 27.39 13.41
N GLU A 3 8.78 26.60 12.56
CA GLU A 3 8.12 25.53 11.81
C GLU A 3 7.56 24.55 12.84
N VAL A 4 6.23 24.47 12.89
CA VAL A 4 5.53 23.43 13.63
C VAL A 4 5.67 22.16 12.81
N HIS A 5 6.59 21.28 13.20
CA HIS A 5 6.62 19.92 12.67
C HIS A 5 5.46 19.14 13.31
N LEU A 6 4.26 19.27 12.72
CA LEU A 6 3.12 18.45 13.10
C LEU A 6 3.42 17.00 12.73
N PRO A 7 3.08 16.03 13.60
CA PRO A 7 3.33 14.64 13.29
C PRO A 7 2.43 14.24 12.11
N LEU A 8 3.03 13.68 11.04
CA LEU A 8 2.30 13.43 9.79
C LEU A 8 1.18 12.37 9.91
N ASN A 9 1.12 11.61 11.02
CA ASN A 9 -0.11 11.05 11.64
C ASN A 9 0.27 10.13 12.84
N PRO A 10 -0.06 10.48 14.11
CA PRO A 10 0.05 9.52 15.22
C PRO A 10 -1.29 9.20 15.93
N ALA A 11 -2.44 9.75 15.48
CA ALA A 11 -3.74 9.56 16.15
C ALA A 11 -5.00 9.87 15.30
N GLY A 12 -4.86 10.18 14.01
CA GLY A 12 -6.00 10.37 13.10
C GLY A 12 -6.62 9.05 12.66
N PRO A 13 -7.87 9.05 12.16
CA PRO A 13 -8.46 7.85 11.57
C PRO A 13 -7.56 7.32 10.46
N ALA A 14 -7.38 6.00 10.41
CA ALA A 14 -6.53 5.37 9.41
C ALA A 14 -6.97 5.75 8.00
N ALA A 15 -6.00 6.11 7.16
CA ALA A 15 -6.21 6.58 5.81
C ALA A 15 -5.47 5.68 4.81
N TYR A 16 -5.77 4.38 4.87
CA TYR A 16 -5.07 3.40 4.06
C TYR A 16 -5.34 3.61 2.57
N ARG A 17 -4.29 3.47 1.77
CA ARG A 17 -4.37 3.40 0.32
C ARG A 17 -3.32 2.44 -0.22
N THR A 18 -3.64 1.84 -1.35
CA THR A 18 -2.69 1.05 -2.12
C THR A 18 -2.26 1.80 -3.37
N LEU A 19 -0.99 1.64 -3.76
CA LEU A 19 -0.48 2.03 -5.06
C LEU A 19 -0.13 0.77 -5.84
N SER A 20 -0.77 0.54 -6.99
CA SER A 20 -0.36 -0.52 -7.90
C SER A 20 0.78 -0.02 -8.78
N LEU A 21 1.83 -0.81 -8.92
CA LEU A 21 3.04 -0.44 -9.62
C LEU A 21 3.25 -1.30 -10.87
N SER A 22 3.76 -0.68 -11.92
CA SER A 22 4.30 -1.39 -13.07
C SER A 22 5.61 -2.09 -12.71
N LYS A 23 6.09 -2.99 -13.57
CA LYS A 23 7.40 -3.64 -13.42
C LYS A 23 8.57 -2.66 -13.30
N GLY A 24 8.43 -1.43 -13.81
CA GLY A 24 9.42 -0.36 -13.72
C GLY A 24 9.22 0.59 -12.54
N GLY A 25 8.34 0.28 -11.58
CA GLY A 25 8.07 1.10 -10.40
C GLY A 25 7.17 2.31 -10.66
N ARG A 26 6.57 2.43 -11.85
CA ARG A 26 5.63 3.52 -12.15
C ARG A 26 4.28 3.23 -11.49
N ILE A 27 3.69 4.23 -10.84
CA ILE A 27 2.33 4.14 -10.31
C ILE A 27 1.33 4.00 -11.47
N LEU A 28 0.56 2.90 -11.43
CA LEU A 28 -0.53 2.58 -12.35
C LEU A 28 -1.89 3.00 -11.80
N ALA A 29 -2.09 2.83 -10.48
CA ALA A 29 -3.33 3.17 -9.80
C ALA A 29 -3.07 3.56 -8.35
N SER A 30 -3.95 4.38 -7.79
CA SER A 30 -4.01 4.70 -6.37
C SER A 30 -5.44 4.47 -5.89
N VAL A 31 -5.63 3.58 -4.92
CA VAL A 31 -6.97 3.14 -4.49
C VAL A 31 -7.07 3.21 -2.97
N PRO A 32 -8.10 3.87 -2.41
CA PRO A 32 -8.39 3.80 -0.98
C PRO A 32 -8.58 2.35 -0.54
N LEU A 33 -8.03 1.99 0.62
CA LEU A 33 -8.19 0.66 1.21
C LEU A 33 -8.97 0.81 2.51
N VAL A 34 -10.09 0.10 2.62
CA VAL A 34 -10.85 0.07 3.88
C VAL A 34 -10.35 -1.13 4.67
N ALA A 35 -9.77 -0.85 5.84
CA ALA A 35 -9.31 -1.84 6.80
C ALA A 35 -9.53 -1.29 8.21
N ARG A 36 -9.79 -2.19 9.17
CA ARG A 36 -10.01 -1.86 10.58
C ARG A 36 -8.71 -1.49 11.29
N ASP A 37 -7.61 -2.13 10.91
CA ASP A 37 -6.31 -2.02 11.57
C ASP A 37 -5.16 -2.30 10.59
N ASP A 38 -3.92 -2.08 11.06
CA ASP A 38 -2.71 -2.23 10.25
C ASP A 38 -2.52 -3.67 9.74
N ASP A 39 -2.87 -4.68 10.55
CA ASP A 39 -2.72 -6.10 10.21
C ASP A 39 -3.69 -6.52 9.09
N GLU A 40 -4.94 -6.06 9.17
CA GLU A 40 -5.92 -6.26 8.10
C GLU A 40 -5.50 -5.53 6.82
N ALA A 41 -5.02 -4.28 6.94
CA ALA A 41 -4.54 -3.50 5.80
C ALA A 41 -3.37 -4.20 5.07
N LEU A 42 -2.42 -4.75 5.82
CA LEU A 42 -1.29 -5.53 5.28
C LEU A 42 -1.78 -6.78 4.56
N SER A 43 -2.70 -7.54 5.17
CA SER A 43 -3.24 -8.77 4.59
C SER A 43 -3.99 -8.51 3.29
N LEU A 44 -4.81 -7.45 3.24
CA LEU A 44 -5.54 -7.04 2.04
C LEU A 44 -4.60 -6.55 0.94
N ALA A 45 -3.61 -5.71 1.28
CA ALA A 45 -2.66 -5.20 0.29
C ALA A 45 -1.80 -6.32 -0.33
N MET A 46 -1.38 -7.30 0.46
CA MET A 46 -0.65 -8.47 -0.02
C MET A 46 -1.48 -9.28 -1.03
N ALA A 47 -2.78 -9.46 -0.79
CA ALA A 47 -3.68 -10.18 -1.70
C ALA A 47 -3.88 -9.48 -3.07
N MET A 48 -3.54 -8.18 -3.17
CA MET A 48 -3.66 -7.39 -4.40
C MET A 48 -2.47 -7.53 -5.36
N THR A 49 -1.42 -8.27 -4.98
CA THR A 49 -0.13 -8.39 -5.71
C THR A 49 -0.17 -9.21 -7.01
N ARG A 50 -1.37 -9.56 -7.52
CA ARG A 50 -1.55 -10.42 -8.70
C ARG A 50 -0.95 -9.79 -9.97
N GLY A 51 0.30 -10.11 -10.26
CA GLY A 51 1.02 -9.66 -11.45
C GLY A 51 1.53 -8.21 -11.44
N ALA A 52 1.33 -7.49 -10.34
CA ALA A 52 1.79 -6.10 -10.15
C ALA A 52 2.37 -5.91 -8.74
N GLY A 53 3.36 -5.02 -8.62
CA GLY A 53 3.83 -4.60 -7.30
C GLY A 53 2.75 -3.76 -6.62
N VAL A 54 2.66 -3.83 -5.30
CA VAL A 54 1.70 -3.05 -4.50
C VAL A 54 2.44 -2.38 -3.36
N GLU A 55 2.21 -1.09 -3.16
CA GLU A 55 2.62 -0.40 -1.94
C GLU A 55 1.42 -0.07 -1.07
N LEU A 56 1.55 -0.26 0.24
CA LEU A 56 0.58 0.15 1.24
C LEU A 56 1.06 1.39 1.97
N TRP A 57 0.15 2.36 2.09
CA TRP A 57 0.36 3.63 2.76
C TRP A 57 -0.79 3.93 3.71
N ASP A 58 -0.52 4.61 4.82
CA ASP A 58 -1.51 5.23 5.71
C ASP A 58 -1.28 6.74 5.74
N GLY A 59 -2.08 7.49 4.98
CA GLY A 59 -1.82 8.90 4.73
C GLY A 59 -0.46 9.12 4.07
N LEU A 60 0.51 9.66 4.82
CA LEU A 60 1.90 9.86 4.37
C LEU A 60 2.88 8.81 4.94
N ARG A 61 2.40 7.91 5.81
CA ARG A 61 3.18 6.82 6.39
C ARG A 61 3.29 5.69 5.37
N PHE A 62 4.49 5.46 4.83
CA PHE A 62 4.78 4.26 4.06
C PHE A 62 4.78 3.04 5.00
N MET A 63 4.01 2.00 4.66
CA MET A 63 3.88 0.82 5.51
C MET A 63 4.62 -0.38 4.94
N ALA A 64 4.39 -0.70 3.65
CA ALA A 64 4.98 -1.88 3.04
C ALA A 64 5.04 -1.76 1.50
N HIS A 65 6.00 -2.47 0.91
CA HIS A 65 6.05 -2.76 -0.52
C HIS A 65 6.00 -4.27 -0.71
N PHE A 66 5.12 -4.71 -1.60
CA PHE A 66 4.98 -6.09 -2.03
C PHE A 66 5.36 -6.18 -3.50
N GLY A 67 6.33 -7.04 -3.81
CA GLY A 67 6.68 -7.32 -5.20
C GLY A 67 5.52 -8.01 -5.94
N PRO A 68 5.52 -7.98 -7.28
CA PRO A 68 4.56 -8.75 -8.05
C PRO A 68 4.72 -10.23 -7.71
N GLU A 69 3.64 -10.88 -7.27
CA GLU A 69 3.66 -12.34 -7.19
C GLU A 69 3.82 -12.87 -8.62
N PRO A 70 4.76 -13.80 -8.87
CA PRO A 70 4.77 -14.50 -10.15
C PRO A 70 3.38 -15.10 -10.36
N VAL A 71 2.72 -14.75 -11.47
CA VAL A 71 1.57 -15.52 -11.94
C VAL A 71 2.06 -16.96 -12.03
N GLN A 72 1.59 -17.81 -11.12
CA GLN A 72 1.77 -19.25 -11.25
C GLN A 72 0.97 -19.64 -12.47
N THR A 73 1.62 -19.64 -13.63
CA THR A 73 1.08 -20.26 -14.84
C THR A 73 0.96 -21.74 -14.50
N ALA A 74 -0.26 -22.22 -14.27
CA ALA A 74 -0.50 -23.65 -14.17
C ALA A 74 0.07 -24.30 -15.45
N ALA A 75 1.09 -25.14 -15.28
CA ALA A 75 1.46 -26.08 -16.32
C ALA A 75 0.34 -27.12 -16.40
N GLY A 76 -0.32 -27.22 -17.56
CA GLY A 76 -1.39 -28.16 -17.85
C GLY A 76 -2.01 -27.89 -19.19
#